data_AF-A0A6I9TY73-F1
#
_entry.id   AF-A0A6I9TY73-F1
#
_cell.length_a   1.000
_cell.length_b   1.000
_cell.length_c   1.000
_cell.angle_alpha   90.00
_cell.angle_beta   90.00
_cell.angle_gamma   90.00
#
_symmetry.space_group_name_H-M   'P 1'
#
loop_
_entity.id
_entity.type
_entity.pdbx_description
1 polymer ?
#
loop_
_entity_poly.entity_id
_entity_poly.type
_entity_poly.pdbx_seq_one_letter_code
_entity_poly.pdbx_strand_id
1 'polypeptide(L)'
;MGRTPYNSPPESALPIKVQPRESPYPVPHPHGQYHGYPPPLPPQHLPPPRYYAPKRWFPWLMPTFIVANIVIFVISMYINDCPARFRNCTGTSVLGRFAFQSTHENPLLGPSASTLLSLGAMDVQKVVQQHEIWRLVSCMWLHAGAFHVFANMFSLLFVGIRLEQEFGFLRIGLLYLISGVGGSLISSLFVRDTISVGASGALFGLLGAMLSELFANWTIYENKCESLLSLLIIILINMALGILPHVDNFAHLGGFFTGFLLGFVLLLRPQFAWFNARNSPPGYVTKPKPKYKAYQCILLIISMIILVTGFTIGLVLLMSGIDGNKYCHWCHYLKCVPTPLWTCDAKCSSHQYENQLNLKCLTNQKTRSYILENSNNSTMIQKLCADLCLE
;
A
#
# COMPACT_ATOMS: atom_id res chain seq x y z
N MET A 1 -52.07 13.52 -5.42
CA MET A 1 -51.93 13.64 -6.89
C MET A 1 -50.64 14.38 -7.18
N GLY A 2 -49.85 13.94 -8.17
CA GLY A 2 -48.66 14.65 -8.66
C GLY A 2 -47.38 13.82 -8.62
N ARG A 3 -47.12 13.04 -9.67
CA ARG A 3 -45.79 12.50 -10.03
C ARG A 3 -45.18 13.40 -11.11
N THR A 4 -43.86 13.62 -11.05
CA THR A 4 -42.86 13.74 -12.15
C THR A 4 -41.47 14.05 -11.55
N PRO A 5 -40.33 13.93 -12.27
CA PRO A 5 -39.59 12.69 -12.45
C PRO A 5 -38.13 12.79 -11.94
N TYR A 6 -37.49 11.64 -11.70
CA TYR A 6 -36.07 11.55 -11.34
C TYR A 6 -35.19 11.75 -12.58
N ASN A 7 -34.28 12.72 -12.51
CA ASN A 7 -33.20 12.94 -13.47
C ASN A 7 -32.22 11.74 -13.51
N SER A 8 -31.91 11.27 -14.71
CA SER A 8 -30.85 10.31 -15.01
C SER A 8 -29.47 10.99 -14.94
N PRO A 9 -28.43 10.39 -14.34
CA PRO A 9 -27.04 10.76 -14.60
C PRO A 9 -26.47 9.96 -15.79
N PRO A 10 -25.39 10.45 -16.43
CA PRO A 10 -24.94 10.00 -17.75
C PRO A 10 -24.22 8.64 -17.75
N GLU A 11 -24.42 7.89 -18.83
CA GLU A 11 -23.74 6.64 -19.17
C GLU A 11 -22.24 6.86 -19.44
N SER A 12 -21.39 6.31 -18.58
CA SER A 12 -20.01 5.89 -18.93
C SER A 12 -19.54 4.69 -18.12
N ALA A 13 -20.47 3.80 -17.75
CA ALA A 13 -20.16 2.54 -17.08
C ALA A 13 -20.14 1.40 -18.10
N LEU A 14 -19.00 0.70 -18.20
CA LEU A 14 -18.97 -0.66 -18.74
C LEU A 14 -20.03 -1.51 -18.00
N PRO A 15 -21.08 -1.99 -18.67
CA PRO A 15 -22.12 -2.75 -18.00
C PRO A 15 -21.61 -4.15 -17.67
N ILE A 16 -21.56 -4.47 -16.38
CA ILE A 16 -21.35 -5.85 -15.92
C ILE A 16 -22.61 -6.65 -16.30
N LYS A 17 -22.54 -7.44 -17.36
CA LYS A 17 -23.68 -8.17 -17.91
C LYS A 17 -23.65 -9.63 -17.47
N VAL A 18 -24.07 -9.88 -16.22
CA VAL A 18 -24.24 -11.25 -15.71
C VAL A 18 -25.43 -11.92 -16.41
N GLN A 19 -25.17 -12.94 -17.24
CA GLN A 19 -26.24 -13.76 -17.82
C GLN A 19 -26.88 -14.68 -16.76
N PRO A 20 -28.22 -14.84 -16.76
CA PRO A 20 -28.88 -15.96 -16.08
C PRO A 20 -28.58 -17.25 -16.86
N ARG A 21 -28.05 -18.26 -16.17
CA ARG A 21 -27.88 -19.61 -16.71
C ARG A 21 -29.27 -20.18 -17.08
N GLU A 22 -29.44 -20.62 -18.33
CA GLU A 22 -30.64 -21.29 -18.81
C GLU A 22 -31.08 -22.44 -17.89
N SER A 23 -32.37 -22.50 -17.59
CA SER A 23 -32.98 -23.54 -16.75
C SER A 23 -33.02 -24.88 -17.51
N PRO A 24 -32.62 -26.00 -16.89
CA PRO A 24 -32.75 -27.33 -17.47
C PRO A 24 -34.11 -27.92 -17.08
N TYR A 25 -35.19 -27.53 -17.76
CA TYR A 25 -36.47 -28.24 -17.64
C TYR A 25 -36.91 -28.70 -19.02
N PRO A 26 -37.08 -30.01 -19.25
CA PRO A 26 -37.66 -30.51 -20.49
C PRO A 26 -39.16 -30.18 -20.55
N VAL A 27 -39.61 -29.74 -21.73
CA VAL A 27 -41.01 -29.51 -22.07
C VAL A 27 -41.68 -30.87 -22.35
N PRO A 28 -42.78 -31.25 -21.67
CA PRO A 28 -43.58 -32.41 -22.08
C PRO A 28 -44.75 -31.99 -22.98
N HIS A 29 -44.92 -32.66 -24.12
CA HIS A 29 -46.16 -32.64 -24.91
C HIS A 29 -46.96 -33.95 -24.74
N PRO A 30 -48.30 -33.93 -24.95
CA PRO A 30 -49.23 -34.77 -24.19
C PRO A 30 -49.92 -35.86 -25.03
N HIS A 31 -50.21 -37.01 -24.42
CA HIS A 31 -51.36 -37.86 -24.77
C HIS A 31 -51.73 -38.76 -23.57
N GLY A 32 -53.01 -38.77 -23.18
CA GLY A 32 -53.61 -39.85 -22.37
C GLY A 32 -54.32 -39.44 -21.07
N GLN A 33 -55.65 -39.32 -21.18
CA GLN A 33 -56.75 -39.61 -20.23
C GLN A 33 -56.61 -39.51 -18.68
N TYR A 34 -57.66 -38.89 -18.11
CA TYR A 34 -57.91 -38.52 -16.72
C TYR A 34 -58.06 -39.68 -15.72
N HIS A 35 -57.47 -39.52 -14.52
CA HIS A 35 -58.01 -40.05 -13.26
C HIS A 35 -57.79 -39.04 -12.09
N GLY A 36 -58.88 -38.39 -11.68
CA GLY A 36 -59.29 -38.13 -10.28
C GLY A 36 -58.29 -37.65 -9.22
N TYR A 37 -57.53 -36.58 -9.45
CA TYR A 37 -56.94 -35.78 -8.36
C TYR A 37 -57.41 -34.33 -8.48
N PRO A 38 -57.67 -33.60 -7.37
CA PRO A 38 -57.84 -32.15 -7.45
C PRO A 38 -56.61 -31.57 -8.18
N PRO A 39 -56.79 -30.60 -9.08
CA PRO A 39 -55.66 -30.01 -9.79
C PRO A 39 -54.64 -29.55 -8.75
N PRO A 40 -53.33 -29.81 -8.95
CA PRO A 40 -52.32 -29.22 -8.10
C PRO A 40 -52.57 -27.71 -8.08
N LEU A 41 -52.61 -27.13 -6.87
CA LEU A 41 -52.70 -25.68 -6.71
C LEU A 41 -51.75 -25.04 -7.73
N PRO A 42 -52.21 -24.04 -8.50
CA PRO A 42 -51.34 -23.38 -9.47
C PRO A 42 -50.05 -23.01 -8.75
N PRO A 43 -48.87 -23.31 -9.32
CA PRO A 43 -47.61 -23.00 -8.66
C PRO A 43 -47.72 -21.54 -8.25
N GLN A 44 -47.74 -21.28 -6.94
CA GLN A 44 -47.77 -19.91 -6.43
C GLN A 44 -46.65 -19.23 -7.20
N HIS A 45 -47.01 -18.24 -8.03
CA HIS A 45 -46.04 -17.43 -8.74
C HIS A 45 -45.31 -16.63 -7.68
N LEU A 46 -44.38 -17.30 -7.00
CA LEU A 46 -43.42 -16.69 -6.14
C LEU A 46 -42.71 -15.68 -7.04
N PRO A 47 -42.77 -14.38 -6.72
CA PRO A 47 -42.15 -13.36 -7.55
C PRO A 47 -40.68 -13.74 -7.75
N PRO A 48 -40.11 -13.49 -8.95
CA PRO A 48 -38.73 -13.87 -9.23
C PRO A 48 -37.82 -13.37 -8.11
N PRO A 49 -36.84 -14.18 -7.66
CA PRO A 49 -36.00 -13.83 -6.53
C PRO A 49 -35.41 -12.44 -6.74
N ARG A 50 -35.70 -11.51 -5.84
CA ARG A 50 -35.09 -10.18 -5.87
C ARG A 50 -33.60 -10.35 -5.58
N TYR A 51 -32.78 -10.19 -6.60
CA TYR A 51 -31.32 -10.16 -6.44
C TYR A 51 -30.93 -8.86 -5.72
N TYR A 52 -30.53 -8.97 -4.46
CA TYR A 52 -29.98 -7.84 -3.72
C TYR A 52 -28.56 -7.58 -4.20
N ALA A 53 -28.36 -6.46 -4.90
CA ALA A 53 -27.01 -5.96 -5.15
C ALA A 53 -26.33 -5.66 -3.80
N PRO A 54 -25.05 -6.03 -3.61
CA PRO A 54 -24.34 -5.73 -2.37
C PRO A 54 -24.33 -4.22 -2.13
N LYS A 55 -24.77 -3.79 -0.94
CA LYS A 55 -24.74 -2.37 -0.53
C LYS A 55 -23.28 -1.93 -0.44
N ARG A 56 -22.92 -0.85 -1.14
CA ARG A 56 -21.59 -0.21 -1.02
C ARG A 56 -21.45 0.44 0.35
N TRP A 57 -20.27 0.32 0.93
CA TRP A 57 -19.94 0.99 2.19
C TRP A 57 -19.75 2.49 1.95
N PHE A 58 -20.13 3.30 2.94
CA PHE A 58 -19.77 4.72 2.95
C PHE A 58 -18.29 4.84 3.34
N PRO A 59 -17.42 5.38 2.47
CA PRO A 59 -16.00 5.47 2.76
C PRO A 59 -15.71 6.67 3.64
N TRP A 60 -15.09 6.44 4.79
CA TRP A 60 -14.68 7.50 5.73
C TRP A 60 -13.25 7.32 6.20
N LEU A 61 -12.74 6.08 6.25
CA LEU A 61 -11.42 5.77 6.77
C LEU A 61 -10.32 6.24 5.82
N MET A 62 -10.43 5.92 4.53
CA MET A 62 -9.42 6.33 3.54
C MET A 62 -9.37 7.86 3.37
N PRO A 63 -10.50 8.59 3.28
CA PRO A 63 -10.48 10.04 3.36
C PRO A 63 -9.82 10.57 4.63
N THR A 64 -10.08 9.95 5.79
CA THR A 64 -9.43 10.34 7.06
C THR A 64 -7.92 10.14 7.01
N PHE A 65 -7.45 9.02 6.44
CA PHE A 65 -6.02 8.79 6.26
C PHE A 65 -5.39 9.82 5.31
N ILE A 66 -6.09 10.19 4.24
CA ILE A 66 -5.62 11.25 3.34
C ILE A 66 -5.42 12.56 4.09
N VAL A 67 -6.43 13.00 4.83
CA VAL A 67 -6.36 14.22 5.63
C VAL A 67 -5.25 14.15 6.68
N ALA A 68 -5.14 13.02 7.39
CA ALA A 68 -4.10 12.83 8.40
C ALA A 68 -2.69 12.97 7.83
N ASN A 69 -2.41 12.36 6.68
CA ASN A 69 -1.11 12.47 6.01
C ASN A 69 -0.79 13.89 5.56
N ILE A 70 -1.77 14.62 5.03
CA ILE A 70 -1.61 16.03 4.65
C ILE A 70 -1.31 16.89 5.90
N VAL A 71 -2.05 16.68 6.99
CA VAL A 71 -1.84 17.40 8.26
C VAL A 71 -0.45 17.12 8.83
N ILE A 72 -0.02 15.86 8.87
CA ILE A 72 1.31 15.48 9.35
C ILE A 72 2.41 16.09 8.46
N PHE A 73 2.22 16.15 7.15
CA PHE A 73 3.16 16.83 6.26
C PHE A 73 3.26 18.34 6.57
N VAL A 74 2.13 19.02 6.77
CA VAL A 74 2.11 20.44 7.16
C VAL A 74 2.81 20.66 8.50
N ILE A 75 2.57 19.79 9.49
CA ILE A 75 3.27 19.82 10.79
C ILE A 75 4.78 19.61 10.59
N SER A 76 5.17 18.68 9.73
CA SER A 76 6.58 18.41 9.43
C SER A 76 7.27 19.64 8.86
N MET A 77 6.61 20.35 7.93
CA MET A 77 7.12 21.61 7.36
C MET A 77 7.17 22.74 8.39
N TYR A 78 6.18 22.82 9.28
CA TYR A 78 6.15 23.80 10.37
C TYR A 78 7.32 23.62 11.36
N ILE A 79 7.66 22.36 11.68
CA ILE A 79 8.78 22.01 12.57
C ILE A 79 10.13 22.17 11.85
N ASN A 80 10.17 21.91 10.54
CA ASN A 80 11.38 22.07 9.73
C ASN A 80 11.86 23.52 9.73
N ASP A 81 10.94 24.48 9.55
CA ASP A 81 11.20 25.93 9.57
C ASP A 81 12.54 26.29 8.91
N CYS A 82 12.62 26.02 7.60
CA CYS A 82 13.87 26.13 6.86
C CYS A 82 14.55 27.51 7.04
N PRO A 83 13.85 28.65 6.89
CA PRO A 83 14.48 29.97 6.96
C PRO A 83 15.06 30.31 8.33
N ALA A 84 14.54 29.71 9.41
CA ALA A 84 15.05 29.93 10.77
C ALA A 84 16.28 29.06 11.09
N ARG A 85 16.48 27.93 10.39
CA ARG A 85 17.49 26.91 10.73
C ARG A 85 18.58 26.72 9.68
N PHE A 86 18.31 27.05 8.42
CA PHE A 86 19.19 26.78 7.28
C PHE A 86 19.36 28.03 6.40
N ARG A 87 20.47 28.09 5.66
CA ARG A 87 20.80 29.26 4.82
C ARG A 87 20.21 29.19 3.40
N ASN A 88 20.08 27.99 2.85
CA ASN A 88 19.66 27.76 1.46
C ASN A 88 18.30 27.06 1.43
N CYS A 89 17.23 27.84 1.27
CA CYS A 89 15.86 27.34 1.24
C CYS A 89 15.18 27.69 -0.09
N THR A 90 14.27 26.83 -0.54
CA THR A 90 13.50 27.02 -1.77
C THR A 90 12.11 27.55 -1.43
N GLY A 91 11.70 28.65 -2.07
CA GLY A 91 10.35 29.20 -1.92
C GLY A 91 10.11 30.09 -0.69
N THR A 92 11.18 30.61 -0.06
CA THR A 92 11.10 31.47 1.14
C THR A 92 10.21 32.70 0.98
N SER A 93 10.20 33.32 -0.20
CA SER A 93 9.41 34.53 -0.47
C SER A 93 7.89 34.27 -0.47
N VAL A 94 7.45 33.05 -0.78
CA VAL A 94 6.03 32.70 -0.92
C VAL A 94 5.52 31.92 0.28
N LEU A 95 6.31 30.95 0.76
CA LEU A 95 5.89 29.99 1.79
C LEU A 95 6.32 30.39 3.21
N GLY A 96 7.22 31.38 3.34
CA GLY A 96 7.75 31.81 4.62
C GLY A 96 8.30 30.64 5.43
N ARG A 97 7.76 30.42 6.62
CA ARG A 97 8.11 29.30 7.51
C ARG A 97 8.00 27.91 6.86
N PHE A 98 7.11 27.74 5.90
CA PHE A 98 6.88 26.48 5.20
C PHE A 98 7.78 26.31 3.97
N ALA A 99 8.84 27.11 3.84
CA ALA A 99 9.81 26.95 2.76
C ALA A 99 10.47 25.57 2.78
N PHE A 100 10.73 25.04 1.59
CA PHE A 100 11.36 23.74 1.40
C PHE A 100 12.87 23.84 1.56
N GLN A 101 13.52 22.70 1.80
CA GLN A 101 14.96 22.62 1.64
C GLN A 101 15.40 22.91 0.19
N SER A 102 16.68 23.19 0.03
CA SER A 102 17.28 23.34 -1.30
C SER A 102 16.96 22.12 -2.17
N THR A 103 16.64 22.33 -3.45
CA THR A 103 16.37 21.23 -4.40
C THR A 103 17.57 20.31 -4.60
N HIS A 104 18.77 20.76 -4.24
CA HIS A 104 19.98 19.93 -4.22
C HIS A 104 20.00 18.93 -3.05
N GLU A 105 19.38 19.29 -1.92
CA GLU A 105 19.26 18.43 -0.73
C GLU A 105 18.03 17.54 -0.86
N ASN A 106 16.87 18.14 -1.16
CA ASN A 106 15.61 17.45 -1.28
C ASN A 106 14.88 17.83 -2.58
N PRO A 107 15.05 17.04 -3.67
CA PRO A 107 14.41 17.33 -4.95
C PRO A 107 12.88 17.18 -4.90
N LEU A 108 12.31 16.56 -3.87
CA LEU A 108 10.86 16.34 -3.73
C LEU A 108 10.12 17.53 -3.12
N LEU A 109 10.81 18.66 -2.88
CA LEU A 109 10.28 19.88 -2.24
C LEU A 109 9.71 19.57 -0.86
N GLY A 110 10.59 19.34 0.12
CA GLY A 110 10.19 18.90 1.46
C GLY A 110 11.10 19.37 2.58
N PRO A 111 10.92 18.80 3.78
CA PRO A 111 11.76 19.08 4.94
C PRO A 111 13.13 18.37 4.83
N SER A 112 14.05 18.65 5.76
CA SER A 112 15.31 17.90 5.86
C SER A 112 15.09 16.48 6.38
N ALA A 113 16.04 15.59 6.06
CA ALA A 113 16.07 14.23 6.61
C ALA A 113 16.14 14.24 8.15
N SER A 114 16.89 15.18 8.75
CA SER A 114 17.00 15.33 10.20
C SER A 114 15.66 15.65 10.87
N THR A 115 14.85 16.52 10.26
CA THR A 115 13.50 16.82 10.74
C THR A 115 12.63 15.56 10.70
N LEU A 116 12.60 14.84 9.58
CA LEU A 116 11.81 13.61 9.46
C LEU A 116 12.25 12.52 10.46
N LEU A 117 13.55 12.38 10.67
CA LEU A 117 14.09 11.45 11.67
C LEU A 117 13.59 11.77 13.08
N SER A 118 13.57 13.06 13.45
CA SER A 118 13.04 13.51 14.74
C SER A 118 11.54 13.22 14.91
N LEU A 119 10.78 13.23 13.81
CA LEU A 119 9.33 13.04 13.81
C LEU A 119 8.88 11.58 13.75
N GLY A 120 9.81 10.64 13.61
CA GLY A 120 9.49 9.22 13.57
C GLY A 120 9.75 8.53 12.23
N ALA A 121 10.61 9.08 11.37
CA ALA A 121 11.05 8.34 10.19
C ALA A 121 11.74 7.04 10.60
N MET A 122 11.65 6.03 9.73
CA MET A 122 12.26 4.74 9.96
C MET A 122 13.77 4.86 9.73
N ASP A 123 14.54 4.56 10.79
CA ASP A 123 16.00 4.42 10.78
C ASP A 123 16.35 3.13 11.54
N VAL A 124 17.13 2.26 10.90
CA VAL A 124 17.43 0.93 11.42
C VAL A 124 18.22 0.99 12.73
N GLN A 125 19.13 1.95 12.89
CA GLN A 125 19.89 2.07 14.14
C GLN A 125 19.00 2.46 15.30
N LYS A 126 18.05 3.40 15.11
CA LYS A 126 17.07 3.75 16.12
C LYS A 126 16.14 2.59 16.47
N VAL A 127 15.69 1.82 15.49
CA VAL A 127 14.84 0.66 15.74
C VAL A 127 15.59 -0.43 16.52
N VAL A 128 16.82 -0.76 16.11
CA VAL A 128 17.58 -1.89 16.68
C VAL A 128 18.29 -1.51 17.98
N GLN A 129 18.98 -0.36 18.03
CA GLN A 129 19.78 0.04 19.18
C GLN A 129 18.93 0.74 20.25
N GLN A 130 18.03 1.63 19.82
CA GLN A 130 17.17 2.41 20.73
C GLN A 130 15.81 1.75 20.97
N HIS A 131 15.57 0.57 20.40
CA HIS A 131 14.33 -0.21 20.57
C HIS A 131 13.07 0.56 20.15
N GLU A 132 13.20 1.52 19.22
CA GLU A 132 12.11 2.37 18.75
C GLU A 132 11.26 1.69 17.66
N ILE A 133 10.73 0.49 17.94
CA ILE A 133 9.96 -0.36 16.99
C ILE A 133 8.73 0.36 16.43
N TRP A 134 8.16 1.31 17.18
CA TRP A 134 7.04 2.15 16.74
C TRP A 134 7.34 2.92 15.45
N ARG A 135 8.62 3.11 15.10
CA ARG A 135 9.05 3.72 13.83
C ARG A 135 8.62 2.97 12.58
N LEU A 136 8.36 1.65 12.69
CA LEU A 136 7.82 0.86 11.59
C LEU A 136 6.41 1.31 11.20
N VAL A 137 5.67 1.90 12.15
CA VAL A 137 4.30 2.40 11.96
C VAL A 137 4.30 3.90 11.71
N SER A 138 5.06 4.69 12.47
CA SER A 138 5.03 6.15 12.34
C SER A 138 5.54 6.65 10.99
N CYS A 139 6.53 5.97 10.41
CA CYS A 139 7.10 6.36 9.12
C CYS A 139 6.08 6.36 7.98
N MET A 140 5.01 5.57 8.10
CA MET A 140 3.92 5.50 7.12
C MET A 140 3.14 6.82 6.98
N TRP A 141 3.21 7.68 7.98
CA TRP A 141 2.48 8.94 8.04
C TRP A 141 3.33 10.15 7.63
N LEU A 142 4.65 9.95 7.55
CA LEU A 142 5.62 10.98 7.17
C LEU A 142 5.85 10.94 5.66
N HIS A 143 6.17 12.10 5.06
CA HIS A 143 6.41 12.21 3.63
C HIS A 143 7.65 13.04 3.36
N ALA A 144 8.46 12.59 2.39
CA ALA A 144 9.72 13.22 2.03
C ALA A 144 9.56 14.59 1.34
N GLY A 145 8.39 14.90 0.76
CA GLY A 145 8.16 16.17 0.08
C GLY A 145 6.77 16.32 -0.52
N ALA A 146 6.50 17.50 -1.09
CA ALA A 146 5.20 17.89 -1.63
C ALA A 146 4.76 16.99 -2.79
N PHE A 147 5.66 16.68 -3.72
CA PHE A 147 5.35 15.74 -4.81
C PHE A 147 5.06 14.34 -4.29
N HIS A 148 5.79 13.92 -3.27
CA HIS A 148 5.65 12.60 -2.67
C HIS A 148 4.28 12.44 -1.97
N VAL A 149 3.88 13.41 -1.12
CA VAL A 149 2.55 13.37 -0.49
C VAL A 149 1.43 13.47 -1.52
N PHE A 150 1.57 14.34 -2.54
CA PHE A 150 0.57 14.47 -3.59
C PHE A 150 0.32 13.14 -4.31
N ALA A 151 1.38 12.46 -4.77
CA ALA A 151 1.26 11.18 -5.49
C ALA A 151 0.62 10.08 -4.62
N ASN A 152 0.97 10.01 -3.33
CA ASN A 152 0.40 9.04 -2.40
C ASN A 152 -1.09 9.33 -2.15
N MET A 153 -1.45 10.58 -1.89
CA MET A 153 -2.83 10.95 -1.57
C MET A 153 -3.74 10.80 -2.79
N PHE A 154 -3.24 11.14 -3.99
CA PHE A 154 -3.93 10.89 -5.24
C PHE A 154 -4.20 9.39 -5.42
N SER A 155 -3.19 8.54 -5.19
CA SER A 155 -3.36 7.08 -5.27
C SER A 155 -4.37 6.55 -4.25
N LEU A 156 -4.34 7.05 -3.00
CA LEU A 156 -5.31 6.67 -1.96
C LEU A 156 -6.74 7.09 -2.31
N LEU A 157 -6.91 8.25 -2.96
CA LEU A 157 -8.20 8.76 -3.38
C LEU A 157 -8.86 7.83 -4.41
N PHE A 158 -8.11 7.33 -5.40
CA PHE A 158 -8.66 6.46 -6.45
C PHE A 158 -8.75 4.99 -6.02
N VAL A 159 -7.68 4.45 -5.42
CA VAL A 159 -7.59 3.03 -5.09
C VAL A 159 -8.18 2.75 -3.71
N GLY A 160 -7.76 3.50 -2.70
CA GLY A 160 -8.17 3.31 -1.31
C GLY A 160 -9.67 3.46 -1.13
N ILE A 161 -10.25 4.59 -1.54
CA ILE A 161 -11.69 4.84 -1.39
C ILE A 161 -12.52 3.80 -2.13
N ARG A 162 -12.11 3.42 -3.35
CA ARG A 162 -12.83 2.42 -4.16
C ARG A 162 -12.84 1.06 -3.47
N LEU A 163 -11.73 0.65 -2.87
CA LEU A 163 -11.62 -0.58 -2.09
C LEU A 163 -12.44 -0.51 -0.81
N GLU A 164 -12.43 0.62 -0.10
CA GLU A 164 -13.22 0.80 1.12
C GLU A 164 -14.71 0.68 0.84
N GLN A 165 -15.21 1.28 -0.23
CA GLN A 165 -16.60 1.17 -0.66
C GLN A 165 -17.03 -0.28 -0.95
N GLU A 166 -16.09 -1.12 -1.36
CA GLU A 166 -16.36 -2.48 -1.81
C GLU A 166 -16.25 -3.52 -0.71
N PHE A 167 -15.23 -3.41 0.13
CA PHE A 167 -14.90 -4.41 1.15
C PHE A 167 -15.16 -3.92 2.57
N GLY A 168 -15.36 -2.61 2.76
CA GLY A 168 -15.61 -1.98 4.04
C GLY A 168 -14.34 -1.54 4.76
N PHE A 169 -14.51 -0.52 5.61
CA PHE A 169 -13.41 0.18 6.29
C PHE A 169 -12.51 -0.72 7.14
N LEU A 170 -13.07 -1.70 7.86
CA LEU A 170 -12.28 -2.54 8.76
C LEU A 170 -11.25 -3.39 8.00
N ARG A 171 -11.66 -3.99 6.88
CA ARG A 171 -10.79 -4.85 6.08
C ARG A 171 -9.71 -4.04 5.39
N ILE A 172 -10.08 -2.91 4.78
CA ILE A 172 -9.14 -2.05 4.07
C ILE A 172 -8.20 -1.33 5.04
N GLY A 173 -8.68 -0.94 6.22
CA GLY A 173 -7.85 -0.37 7.29
C GLY A 173 -6.79 -1.33 7.80
N LEU A 174 -7.18 -2.57 8.13
CA LEU A 174 -6.23 -3.61 8.54
C LEU A 174 -5.22 -3.93 7.42
N LEU A 175 -5.71 -4.01 6.18
CA LEU A 175 -4.86 -4.27 5.02
C LEU A 175 -3.82 -3.16 4.83
N TYR A 176 -4.26 -1.89 4.87
CA TYR A 176 -3.38 -0.74 4.76
C TYR A 176 -2.31 -0.73 5.87
N LEU A 177 -2.72 -0.90 7.13
CA LEU A 177 -1.79 -0.85 8.27
C LEU A 177 -0.78 -1.99 8.24
N ILE A 178 -1.23 -3.24 8.10
CA ILE A 178 -0.34 -4.41 8.14
C ILE A 178 0.58 -4.43 6.91
N SER A 179 0.08 -4.08 5.73
CA SER A 179 0.93 -3.97 4.53
C SER A 179 1.97 -2.87 4.67
N GLY A 180 1.63 -1.72 5.25
CA GLY A 180 2.60 -0.66 5.51
C GLY A 180 3.71 -1.11 6.46
N VAL A 181 3.35 -1.78 7.57
CA VAL A 181 4.34 -2.35 8.50
C VAL A 181 5.19 -3.43 7.82
N GLY A 182 4.59 -4.29 6.98
CA GLY A 182 5.32 -5.29 6.20
C GLY A 182 6.31 -4.65 5.22
N GLY A 183 5.93 -3.54 4.59
CA GLY A 183 6.84 -2.72 3.79
C GLY A 183 8.00 -2.17 4.60
N SER A 184 7.72 -1.47 5.71
CA SER A 184 8.75 -0.92 6.59
C SER A 184 9.68 -2.00 7.16
N LEU A 185 9.15 -3.18 7.48
CA LEU A 185 9.94 -4.32 7.95
C LEU A 185 10.92 -4.80 6.88
N ILE A 186 10.45 -5.05 5.65
CA ILE A 186 11.33 -5.48 4.56
C ILE A 186 12.35 -4.40 4.22
N SER A 187 11.92 -3.13 4.14
CA SER A 187 12.85 -2.01 3.96
C SER A 187 13.96 -2.01 5.01
N SER A 188 13.61 -2.14 6.30
CA SER A 188 14.60 -2.11 7.39
C SER A 188 15.62 -3.27 7.36
N LEU A 189 15.30 -4.37 6.68
CA LEU A 189 16.22 -5.50 6.49
C LEU A 189 17.23 -5.26 5.37
N PHE A 190 16.89 -4.44 4.36
CA PHE A 190 17.71 -4.27 3.13
C PHE A 190 18.27 -2.84 2.94
N VAL A 191 17.71 -1.85 3.63
CA VAL A 191 18.05 -0.42 3.53
C VAL A 191 18.49 0.08 4.90
N ARG A 192 19.77 0.44 5.05
CA ARG A 192 20.38 0.83 6.34
C ARG A 192 20.97 2.22 6.42
N ASP A 193 21.30 2.81 5.27
CA ASP A 193 22.06 4.06 5.20
C ASP A 193 21.18 5.29 4.95
N THR A 194 19.87 5.08 4.79
CA THR A 194 18.90 6.13 4.48
C THR A 194 17.66 5.96 5.32
N ILE A 195 16.99 7.07 5.63
CA ILE A 195 15.69 7.04 6.29
C ILE A 195 14.60 6.61 5.30
N SER A 196 13.56 5.94 5.80
CA SER A 196 12.38 5.59 5.01
C SER A 196 11.13 6.25 5.60
N VAL A 197 10.31 6.81 4.71
CA VAL A 197 9.04 7.49 5.01
C VAL A 197 8.06 7.27 3.86
N GLY A 198 6.77 7.28 4.18
CA GLY A 198 5.70 7.33 3.18
C GLY A 198 4.65 6.24 3.33
N ALA A 199 3.44 6.59 2.90
CA ALA A 199 2.31 5.68 2.82
C ALA A 199 2.43 4.62 1.70
N SER A 200 3.46 4.72 0.85
CA SER A 200 3.55 3.98 -0.41
C SER A 200 3.65 2.46 -0.23
N GLY A 201 4.28 1.98 0.84
CA GLY A 201 4.28 0.53 1.15
C GLY A 201 2.87 -0.01 1.36
N ALA A 202 2.02 0.73 2.08
CA ALA A 202 0.62 0.36 2.28
C ALA A 202 -0.20 0.45 0.98
N LEU A 203 0.06 1.45 0.14
CA LEU A 203 -0.56 1.57 -1.19
C LEU A 203 -0.22 0.39 -2.10
N PHE A 204 1.05 -0.01 -2.16
CA PHE A 204 1.45 -1.22 -2.88
C PHE A 204 0.79 -2.47 -2.30
N GLY A 205 0.57 -2.51 -0.99
CA GLY A 205 -0.25 -3.52 -0.35
C GLY A 205 -1.68 -3.58 -0.86
N LEU A 206 -2.35 -2.43 -1.02
CA LEU A 206 -3.68 -2.37 -1.63
C LEU A 206 -3.66 -2.94 -3.06
N LEU A 207 -2.64 -2.61 -3.87
CA LEU A 207 -2.49 -3.16 -5.22
C LEU A 207 -2.24 -4.68 -5.22
N GLY A 208 -1.39 -5.17 -4.31
CA GLY A 208 -1.16 -6.61 -4.12
C GLY A 208 -2.45 -7.33 -3.73
N ALA A 209 -3.24 -6.73 -2.84
CA ALA A 209 -4.53 -7.28 -2.43
C ALA A 209 -5.52 -7.35 -3.60
N MET A 210 -5.58 -6.32 -4.44
CA MET A 210 -6.38 -6.34 -5.67
C MET A 210 -5.97 -7.48 -6.60
N LEU A 211 -4.67 -7.74 -6.74
CA LEU A 211 -4.17 -8.84 -7.57
C LEU A 211 -4.60 -10.21 -7.00
N SER A 212 -4.49 -10.41 -5.70
CA SER A 212 -4.94 -11.65 -5.05
C SER A 212 -6.45 -11.86 -5.17
N GLU A 213 -7.24 -10.78 -5.13
CA GLU A 213 -8.69 -10.83 -5.28
C GLU A 213 -9.08 -11.23 -6.70
N LEU A 214 -8.37 -10.67 -7.69
CA LEU A 214 -8.54 -11.04 -9.10
C LEU A 214 -8.24 -12.53 -9.33
N PHE A 215 -7.18 -13.07 -8.72
CA PHE A 215 -6.88 -14.50 -8.79
C PHE A 215 -7.91 -15.36 -8.06
N ALA A 216 -8.30 -14.98 -6.85
CA ALA A 216 -9.27 -15.73 -6.05
C ALA A 216 -10.65 -15.79 -6.72
N ASN A 217 -11.01 -14.75 -7.48
CA ASN A 217 -12.29 -14.57 -8.15
C ASN A 217 -12.17 -14.59 -9.69
N TRP A 218 -11.14 -15.23 -10.24
CA TRP A 218 -10.84 -15.26 -11.68
C TRP A 218 -12.03 -15.64 -12.57
N THR A 219 -12.95 -16.46 -12.07
CA THR A 219 -14.12 -16.91 -12.84
C THR A 219 -15.24 -15.88 -12.99
N ILE A 220 -15.21 -14.77 -12.24
CA ILE A 220 -16.30 -13.78 -12.17
C ILE A 220 -16.07 -12.60 -13.13
N TYR A 221 -14.81 -12.23 -13.39
CA TYR A 221 -14.47 -11.09 -14.24
C TYR A 221 -14.60 -11.43 -15.73
N GLU A 222 -15.25 -10.56 -16.52
CA GLU A 222 -15.37 -10.74 -17.98
C GLU A 222 -14.05 -10.41 -18.69
N ASN A 223 -13.46 -9.24 -18.40
CA ASN A 223 -12.21 -8.76 -19.01
C ASN A 223 -10.98 -8.99 -18.12
N LYS A 224 -10.70 -10.27 -17.84
CA LYS A 224 -9.67 -10.72 -16.88
C LYS A 224 -8.27 -10.27 -17.28
N CYS A 225 -7.93 -10.48 -18.56
CA CYS A 225 -6.60 -10.19 -19.08
C CYS A 225 -6.34 -8.68 -19.12
N GLU A 226 -7.32 -7.86 -19.49
CA GLU A 226 -7.18 -6.39 -19.49
C GLU A 226 -7.02 -5.85 -18.08
N SER A 227 -7.83 -6.34 -17.12
CA SER A 227 -7.76 -5.93 -15.72
C SER A 227 -6.42 -6.31 -15.09
N LEU A 228 -5.96 -7.54 -15.37
CA LEU A 228 -4.64 -8.04 -14.93
C LEU A 228 -3.51 -7.21 -15.54
N LEU A 229 -3.54 -7.00 -16.86
CA LEU A 229 -2.50 -6.25 -17.58
C LEU A 229 -2.43 -4.81 -17.07
N SER A 230 -3.58 -4.14 -16.92
CA SER A 230 -3.64 -2.77 -16.39
C SER A 230 -3.06 -2.69 -14.98
N LEU A 231 -3.42 -3.62 -14.11
CA LEU A 231 -2.89 -3.67 -12.74
C LEU A 231 -1.37 -3.91 -12.73
N LEU A 232 -0.89 -4.86 -13.55
CA LEU A 232 0.55 -5.13 -13.68
C LEU A 232 1.33 -3.93 -14.24
N ILE A 233 0.80 -3.24 -15.25
CA ILE A 233 1.41 -2.01 -15.79
C ILE A 233 1.51 -0.95 -14.69
N ILE A 234 0.44 -0.72 -13.92
CA ILE A 234 0.46 0.24 -12.81
C ILE A 234 1.54 -0.14 -11.78
N ILE A 235 1.61 -1.41 -11.38
CA ILE A 235 2.62 -1.89 -10.43
C ILE A 235 4.03 -1.68 -10.98
N LEU A 236 4.28 -2.05 -12.24
CA LEU A 236 5.58 -1.92 -12.88
C LEU A 236 6.02 -0.47 -13.05
N ILE A 237 5.11 0.43 -13.45
CA ILE A 237 5.40 1.87 -13.54
C ILE A 237 5.75 2.43 -12.17
N ASN A 238 4.98 2.12 -11.12
CA ASN A 238 5.28 2.62 -9.78
C ASN A 238 6.61 2.06 -9.25
N MET A 239 6.93 0.80 -9.54
CA MET A 239 8.22 0.20 -9.16
C MET A 239 9.38 0.82 -9.95
N ALA A 240 9.19 1.13 -11.23
CA ALA A 240 10.19 1.81 -12.05
C ALA A 240 10.44 3.25 -11.57
N LEU A 241 9.39 3.96 -11.17
CA LEU A 241 9.52 5.28 -10.51
C LEU A 241 10.25 5.18 -9.18
N GLY A 242 10.17 4.04 -8.48
CA GLY A 242 10.89 3.85 -7.23
C GLY A 242 12.39 3.63 -7.37
N ILE A 243 12.91 3.53 -8.60
CA ILE A 243 14.37 3.57 -8.87
C ILE A 243 14.95 4.98 -8.64
N LEU A 244 14.09 6.00 -8.58
CA LEU A 244 14.49 7.37 -8.28
C LEU A 244 15.07 7.47 -6.85
N PRO A 245 16.08 8.34 -6.64
CA PRO A 245 16.61 8.56 -5.31
C PRO A 245 15.50 9.07 -4.37
N HIS A 246 15.55 8.65 -3.11
CA HIS A 246 14.56 8.95 -2.05
C HIS A 246 13.25 8.14 -2.12
N VAL A 247 13.12 7.18 -3.04
CA VAL A 247 12.00 6.23 -3.07
C VAL A 247 12.46 4.84 -2.64
N ASP A 248 11.63 4.15 -1.87
CA ASP A 248 11.98 2.88 -1.23
C ASP A 248 11.26 1.69 -1.87
N ASN A 249 11.91 1.06 -2.85
CA ASN A 249 11.37 -0.12 -3.53
C ASN A 249 11.27 -1.36 -2.62
N PHE A 250 12.12 -1.48 -1.59
CA PHE A 250 12.00 -2.59 -0.64
C PHE A 250 10.74 -2.46 0.19
N ALA A 251 10.37 -1.23 0.59
CA ALA A 251 9.10 -0.95 1.21
C ALA A 251 7.92 -1.26 0.27
N HIS A 252 8.02 -0.92 -1.02
CA HIS A 252 6.99 -1.25 -2.00
C HIS A 252 6.82 -2.76 -2.19
N LEU A 253 7.93 -3.49 -2.33
CA LEU A 253 7.93 -4.94 -2.51
C LEU A 253 7.38 -5.66 -1.27
N GLY A 254 7.84 -5.28 -0.08
CA GLY A 254 7.36 -5.85 1.18
C GLY A 254 5.88 -5.56 1.42
N GLY A 255 5.45 -4.34 1.12
CA GLY A 255 4.05 -3.94 1.21
C GLY A 255 3.17 -4.71 0.24
N PHE A 256 3.59 -4.80 -1.03
CA PHE A 256 2.90 -5.56 -2.08
C PHE A 256 2.72 -7.03 -1.70
N PHE A 257 3.81 -7.71 -1.30
CA PHE A 257 3.75 -9.11 -0.93
C PHE A 257 2.85 -9.35 0.28
N THR A 258 2.97 -8.50 1.31
CA THR A 258 2.11 -8.55 2.48
C THR A 258 0.64 -8.36 2.11
N GLY A 259 0.34 -7.36 1.27
CA GLY A 259 -1.01 -7.07 0.80
C GLY A 259 -1.59 -8.18 -0.07
N PHE A 260 -0.78 -8.79 -0.93
CA PHE A 260 -1.16 -9.94 -1.75
C PHE A 260 -1.59 -11.13 -0.89
N LEU A 261 -0.82 -11.47 0.13
CA LEU A 261 -1.19 -12.54 1.07
C LEU A 261 -2.43 -12.15 1.90
N LEU A 262 -2.49 -10.91 2.40
CA LEU A 262 -3.64 -10.41 3.15
C LEU A 262 -4.92 -10.37 2.32
N GLY A 263 -4.84 -10.17 1.02
CA GLY A 263 -6.03 -10.19 0.16
C GLY A 263 -6.67 -11.57 0.08
N PHE A 264 -5.88 -12.66 0.12
CA PHE A 264 -6.42 -14.02 0.29
C PHE A 264 -7.04 -14.28 1.67
N VAL A 265 -6.82 -13.41 2.66
CA VAL A 265 -7.39 -13.52 4.01
C VAL A 265 -8.60 -12.59 4.18
N LEU A 266 -8.48 -11.34 3.76
CA LEU A 266 -9.44 -10.27 4.04
C LEU A 266 -10.41 -10.01 2.89
N LEU A 267 -10.01 -10.21 1.63
CA LEU A 267 -10.82 -9.89 0.45
C LEU A 267 -11.61 -11.08 -0.11
N LEU A 268 -11.70 -12.18 0.65
CA LEU A 268 -12.51 -13.33 0.30
C LEU A 268 -14.00 -12.97 0.15
N ARG A 269 -14.51 -13.17 -1.06
CA ARG A 269 -15.93 -13.03 -1.36
C ARG A 269 -16.66 -14.35 -1.12
N PRO A 270 -17.78 -14.33 -0.38
CA PRO A 270 -18.61 -15.52 -0.25
C PRO A 270 -19.25 -15.87 -1.59
N GLN A 271 -19.55 -17.15 -1.81
CA GLN A 271 -20.21 -17.59 -3.03
C GLN A 271 -21.57 -16.90 -3.19
N PHE A 272 -21.86 -16.40 -4.40
CA PHE A 272 -23.16 -15.78 -4.72
C PHE A 272 -24.35 -16.69 -4.35
N ALA A 273 -24.21 -18.00 -4.55
CA ALA A 273 -25.24 -18.97 -4.19
C ALA A 273 -25.50 -19.05 -2.67
N TRP A 274 -24.48 -18.87 -1.82
CA TRP A 274 -24.66 -18.81 -0.36
C TRP A 274 -25.34 -17.50 0.06
N PHE A 275 -24.95 -16.37 -0.55
CA PHE A 275 -25.57 -15.07 -0.27
C PHE A 275 -27.05 -15.05 -0.67
N ASN A 276 -27.38 -15.60 -1.84
CA ASN A 276 -28.76 -15.73 -2.31
C ASN A 276 -29.57 -16.68 -1.43
N ALA A 277 -29.00 -17.82 -1.02
CA ALA A 277 -29.66 -18.75 -0.09
C ALA A 277 -30.02 -18.07 1.24
N ARG A 278 -29.11 -17.24 1.79
CA ARG A 278 -29.35 -16.55 3.07
C ARG A 278 -30.37 -15.41 2.99
N ASN A 279 -30.44 -14.72 1.85
CA ASN A 279 -31.33 -13.57 1.64
C ASN A 279 -32.60 -13.93 0.86
N SER A 280 -32.87 -15.23 0.66
CA SER A 280 -34.08 -15.69 -0.02
C SER A 280 -35.32 -15.45 0.86
N PRO A 281 -36.46 -15.01 0.29
CA PRO A 281 -37.70 -14.86 1.03
C PRO A 281 -38.14 -16.16 1.72
N PRO A 282 -38.88 -16.09 2.85
CA PRO A 282 -39.46 -17.26 3.48
C PRO A 282 -40.31 -18.08 2.48
N GLY A 283 -40.04 -19.37 2.35
CA GLY A 283 -40.72 -20.27 1.41
C GLY A 283 -39.85 -20.78 0.25
N TYR A 284 -38.67 -20.21 0.01
CA TYR A 284 -37.70 -20.74 -0.96
C TYR A 284 -36.78 -21.79 -0.33
N VAL A 285 -36.84 -23.03 -0.82
CA VAL A 285 -35.91 -24.10 -0.43
C VAL A 285 -34.63 -23.99 -1.27
N THR A 286 -33.59 -23.36 -0.71
CA THR A 286 -32.27 -23.31 -1.35
C THR A 286 -31.35 -24.39 -0.78
N LYS A 287 -30.67 -25.15 -1.66
CA LYS A 287 -29.66 -26.13 -1.22
C LYS A 287 -28.52 -25.41 -0.46
N PRO A 288 -28.11 -25.89 0.73
CA PRO A 288 -26.99 -25.29 1.45
C PRO A 288 -25.71 -25.46 0.62
N LYS A 289 -25.12 -24.34 0.21
CA LYS A 289 -23.77 -24.31 -0.37
C LYS A 289 -22.78 -23.75 0.65
N PRO A 290 -21.53 -24.23 0.69
CA PRO A 290 -20.53 -23.68 1.57
C PRO A 290 -20.25 -22.20 1.23
N LYS A 291 -19.99 -21.39 2.25
CA LYS A 291 -19.74 -19.95 2.11
C LYS A 291 -18.53 -19.65 1.21
N TYR A 292 -17.49 -20.49 1.30
CA TYR A 292 -16.25 -20.38 0.53
C TYR A 292 -15.95 -21.70 -0.20
N LYS A 293 -15.21 -21.62 -1.32
CA LYS A 293 -14.71 -22.80 -2.05
C LYS A 293 -13.51 -23.41 -1.31
N ALA A 294 -13.25 -24.71 -1.50
CA ALA A 294 -12.13 -25.41 -0.83
C ALA A 294 -10.77 -24.73 -1.10
N TYR A 295 -10.49 -24.36 -2.36
CA TYR A 295 -9.24 -23.66 -2.70
C TYR A 295 -9.12 -22.29 -2.00
N GLN A 296 -10.22 -21.58 -1.79
CA GLN A 296 -10.24 -20.30 -1.09
C GLN A 296 -9.86 -20.47 0.39
N CYS A 297 -10.36 -21.52 1.03
CA CYS A 297 -9.96 -21.87 2.40
C CYS A 297 -8.49 -22.28 2.48
N ILE A 298 -7.99 -23.07 1.51
CA ILE A 298 -6.59 -23.49 1.45
C ILE A 298 -5.67 -22.26 1.29
N LEU A 299 -5.98 -21.37 0.35
CA LEU A 299 -5.20 -20.14 0.13
C LEU A 299 -5.20 -19.24 1.37
N LEU A 300 -6.33 -19.14 2.08
CA LEU A 300 -6.40 -18.41 3.35
C LEU A 300 -5.44 -18.99 4.38
N ILE A 301 -5.49 -20.30 4.62
CA ILE A 301 -4.68 -20.96 5.66
C ILE A 301 -3.19 -20.82 5.33
N ILE A 302 -2.80 -21.08 4.08
CA ILE A 302 -1.41 -20.94 3.62
C ILE A 302 -0.95 -19.48 3.78
N SER A 303 -1.76 -18.51 3.35
CA SER A 303 -1.41 -17.10 3.46
C SER A 303 -1.26 -16.65 4.91
N MET A 304 -2.12 -17.12 5.81
CA MET A 304 -2.01 -16.84 7.24
C MET A 304 -0.73 -17.42 7.83
N ILE A 305 -0.36 -18.66 7.49
CA ILE A 305 0.88 -19.28 7.97
C ILE A 305 2.08 -18.48 7.47
N ILE A 306 2.14 -18.15 6.18
CA ILE A 306 3.26 -17.39 5.59
C ILE A 306 3.36 -15.99 6.21
N LEU A 307 2.24 -15.30 6.45
CA LEU A 307 2.25 -13.99 7.08
C LEU A 307 2.80 -14.07 8.50
N VAL A 308 2.28 -14.98 9.34
CA VAL A 308 2.71 -15.10 10.73
C VAL A 308 4.19 -15.48 10.82
N THR A 309 4.63 -16.49 10.07
CA THR A 309 6.04 -16.90 10.08
C THR A 309 6.95 -15.82 9.48
N GLY A 310 6.56 -15.20 8.38
CA GLY A 310 7.31 -14.15 7.71
C GLY A 310 7.51 -12.90 8.58
N PHE A 311 6.46 -12.40 9.23
CA PHE A 311 6.58 -11.28 10.16
C PHE A 311 7.43 -11.62 11.38
N THR A 312 7.26 -12.83 11.93
CA THR A 312 8.04 -13.27 13.10
C THR A 312 9.53 -13.37 12.76
N ILE A 313 9.86 -14.05 11.66
CA ILE A 313 11.25 -14.19 11.20
C ILE A 313 11.82 -12.82 10.86
N GLY A 314 11.11 -12.00 10.08
CA GLY A 314 11.57 -10.67 9.70
C GLY A 314 11.86 -9.78 10.90
N LEU A 315 10.99 -9.78 11.91
CA LEU A 315 11.19 -9.01 13.13
C LEU A 315 12.40 -9.52 13.93
N VAL A 316 12.55 -10.85 14.06
CA VAL A 316 13.71 -11.44 14.73
C VAL A 316 15.02 -11.07 14.02
N LEU A 317 15.05 -11.15 12.68
CA LEU A 317 16.21 -10.77 11.88
C LEU A 317 16.55 -9.28 12.05
N LEU A 318 15.54 -8.42 12.04
CA LEU A 318 15.69 -6.98 12.24
C LEU A 318 16.28 -6.70 13.63
N MET A 319 15.67 -7.24 14.69
CA MET A 319 16.12 -7.02 16.06
C MET A 319 17.49 -7.65 16.35
N SER A 320 17.88 -8.68 15.58
CA SER A 320 19.22 -9.26 15.60
C SER A 320 20.26 -8.42 14.84
N GLY A 321 19.86 -7.34 14.18
CA GLY A 321 20.74 -6.47 13.42
C GLY A 321 21.28 -7.08 12.13
N ILE A 322 20.63 -8.12 11.57
CA ILE A 322 21.09 -8.82 10.36
C ILE A 322 20.79 -8.01 9.10
N ASP A 323 21.84 -7.71 8.32
CA ASP A 323 21.75 -6.94 7.09
C ASP A 323 21.53 -7.85 5.89
N GLY A 324 20.31 -7.84 5.34
CA GLY A 324 19.93 -8.65 4.18
C GLY A 324 20.63 -8.22 2.89
N ASN A 325 21.09 -6.96 2.80
CA ASN A 325 21.80 -6.45 1.63
C ASN A 325 23.11 -7.21 1.38
N LYS A 326 23.81 -7.60 2.45
CA LYS A 326 25.08 -8.34 2.38
C LYS A 326 24.98 -9.71 1.70
N TYR A 327 23.78 -10.29 1.68
CA TYR A 327 23.51 -11.61 1.11
C TYR A 327 22.89 -11.55 -0.29
N CYS A 328 22.77 -10.35 -0.87
CA CYS A 328 22.04 -10.12 -2.11
C CYS A 328 22.81 -9.23 -3.08
N HIS A 329 23.50 -9.84 -4.05
CA HIS A 329 24.34 -9.13 -5.03
C HIS A 329 23.60 -8.20 -6.00
N TRP A 330 22.28 -8.30 -6.12
CA TRP A 330 21.47 -7.48 -7.04
C TRP A 330 20.59 -6.45 -6.33
N CYS A 331 20.54 -6.50 -4.98
CA CYS A 331 19.66 -5.66 -4.18
C CYS A 331 20.01 -4.16 -4.25
N HIS A 332 21.24 -3.80 -4.63
CA HIS A 332 21.62 -2.40 -4.84
C HIS A 332 20.88 -1.75 -6.01
N TYR A 333 20.55 -2.51 -7.07
CA TYR A 333 19.77 -1.98 -8.20
C TYR A 333 18.31 -1.68 -7.83
N LEU A 334 17.76 -2.38 -6.83
CA LEU A 334 16.46 -2.04 -6.27
C LEU A 334 16.52 -0.80 -5.38
N LYS A 335 17.67 -0.50 -4.76
CA LYS A 335 17.83 0.67 -3.89
C LYS A 335 17.90 1.96 -4.71
N CYS A 336 18.73 2.00 -5.75
CA CYS A 336 18.86 3.14 -6.66
C CYS A 336 19.71 2.75 -7.88
N VAL A 337 19.36 3.25 -9.07
CA VAL A 337 20.19 3.08 -10.28
C VAL A 337 20.80 4.43 -10.66
N PRO A 338 22.14 4.56 -10.74
CA PRO A 338 22.79 5.82 -11.09
C PRO A 338 22.55 6.16 -12.56
N THR A 339 22.27 7.43 -12.86
CA THR A 339 22.07 7.92 -14.24
C THR A 339 22.83 9.24 -14.45
N PRO A 340 22.97 9.75 -15.69
CA PRO A 340 23.55 11.07 -15.92
C PRO A 340 22.80 12.22 -15.22
N LEU A 341 21.55 11.99 -14.81
CA LEU A 341 20.67 12.97 -14.16
C LEU A 341 20.77 12.92 -12.63
N TRP A 342 21.23 11.81 -12.02
CA TRP A 342 21.34 11.68 -10.56
C TRP A 342 22.34 10.60 -10.10
N THR A 343 22.91 10.79 -8.92
CA THR A 343 23.86 9.85 -8.29
C THR A 343 23.27 9.18 -7.05
N CYS A 344 23.50 7.88 -6.89
CA CYS A 344 22.96 7.08 -5.77
C CYS A 344 23.82 7.10 -4.49
N ASP A 345 25.11 7.41 -4.61
CA ASP A 345 26.02 7.44 -3.49
C ASP A 345 26.33 8.88 -3.05
N ALA A 346 26.23 9.12 -1.75
CA ALA A 346 26.91 10.24 -1.11
C ALA A 346 28.42 10.00 -1.21
N LYS A 347 29.10 10.77 -2.07
CA LYS A 347 30.57 10.75 -2.13
C LYS A 347 31.10 11.79 -1.17
N CYS A 348 31.93 11.38 -0.21
CA CYS A 348 32.68 12.31 0.64
C CYS A 348 34.17 12.05 0.56
N SER A 349 34.97 13.11 0.61
CA SER A 349 36.36 13.02 0.99
C SER A 349 36.46 13.12 2.51
N SER A 350 37.25 12.22 3.12
CA SER A 350 37.54 12.25 4.56
C SER A 350 39.00 12.59 4.78
N HIS A 351 39.27 13.59 5.62
CA HIS A 351 40.59 13.88 6.15
C HIS A 351 40.59 13.62 7.65
N GLN A 352 41.51 12.79 8.12
CA GLN A 352 41.63 12.47 9.54
C GLN A 352 42.80 13.24 10.17
N TYR A 353 42.53 13.86 11.31
CA TYR A 353 43.53 14.47 12.18
C TYR A 353 43.29 13.97 13.60
N GLU A 354 44.18 13.10 14.10
CA GLU A 354 44.08 12.48 15.42
C GLU A 354 42.69 11.86 15.70
N ASN A 355 41.93 12.43 16.65
CA ASN A 355 40.57 12.02 17.04
C ASN A 355 39.44 12.76 16.29
N GLN A 356 39.77 13.59 15.31
CA GLN A 356 38.80 14.30 14.47
C GLN A 356 38.79 13.75 13.05
N LEU A 357 37.59 13.36 12.60
CA LEU A 357 37.29 13.01 11.22
C LEU A 357 36.63 14.20 10.55
N ASN A 358 37.36 14.87 9.64
CA ASN A 358 36.80 15.87 8.76
C ASN A 358 36.21 15.19 7.54
N LEU A 359 34.88 15.17 7.43
CA LEU A 359 34.18 14.73 6.23
C LEU A 359 33.84 15.95 5.41
N LYS A 360 34.08 15.86 4.10
CA LYS A 360 33.67 16.84 3.11
C LYS A 360 32.86 16.12 2.04
N CYS A 361 31.59 16.48 1.91
CA CYS A 361 30.76 15.94 0.86
C CYS A 361 31.18 16.52 -0.50
N LEU A 362 31.42 15.65 -1.47
CA LEU A 362 31.85 16.02 -2.82
C LEU A 362 30.67 16.54 -3.66
N THR A 363 29.43 16.19 -3.30
CA THR A 363 28.22 16.61 -4.02
C THR A 363 27.80 18.04 -3.67
N ASN A 364 27.74 18.39 -2.38
CA ASN A 364 27.26 19.70 -1.90
C ASN A 364 28.39 20.60 -1.33
N GLN A 365 29.65 20.14 -1.36
CA GLN A 365 30.84 20.82 -0.83
C GLN A 365 30.80 21.14 0.68
N LYS A 366 29.82 20.64 1.44
CA LYS A 366 29.76 20.84 2.90
C LYS A 366 30.85 20.06 3.60
N THR A 367 31.43 20.65 4.64
CA THR A 367 32.48 20.05 5.46
C THR A 367 32.03 20.04 6.91
N ARG A 368 32.16 18.92 7.61
CA ARG A 368 31.87 18.79 9.04
C ARG A 368 32.91 17.90 9.72
N SER A 369 33.35 18.34 10.89
CA SER A 369 34.31 17.62 11.72
C SER A 369 33.56 16.84 12.79
N TYR A 370 33.86 15.55 12.92
CA TYR A 370 33.30 14.67 13.93
C TYR A 370 34.40 14.19 14.87
N ILE A 371 34.14 14.19 16.17
CA ILE A 371 35.06 13.63 17.18
C ILE A 371 34.70 12.16 17.35
N LEU A 372 35.63 11.25 17.06
CA LEU A 372 35.41 9.80 17.10
C LEU A 372 36.45 9.15 18.03
N GLU A 373 35.99 8.42 19.04
CA GLU A 373 36.85 7.60 19.91
C GLU A 373 37.38 6.34 19.22
N ASN A 374 36.75 5.89 18.12
CA ASN A 374 37.15 4.69 17.40
C ASN A 374 36.88 4.83 15.88
N SER A 375 37.88 5.25 15.12
CA SER A 375 37.75 5.74 13.74
C SER A 375 37.71 4.66 12.65
N ASN A 376 37.80 3.38 12.99
CA ASN A 376 37.94 2.30 11.99
C ASN A 376 36.62 1.73 11.46
N ASN A 377 35.47 2.26 11.88
CA ASN A 377 34.18 1.73 11.45
C ASN A 377 33.75 2.40 10.13
N SER A 378 34.11 1.79 8.99
CA SER A 378 33.81 2.30 7.64
C SER A 378 32.32 2.60 7.44
N THR A 379 31.44 1.80 8.04
CA THR A 379 29.99 2.02 8.01
C THR A 379 29.56 3.33 8.70
N MET A 380 30.23 3.71 9.79
CA MET A 380 29.95 4.95 10.50
C MET A 380 30.40 6.17 9.68
N ILE A 381 31.56 6.10 9.02
CA ILE A 381 32.05 7.15 8.12
C ILE A 381 31.10 7.33 6.94
N GLN A 382 30.61 6.23 6.38
CA GLN A 382 29.67 6.25 5.25
C GLN A 382 28.30 6.84 5.66
N LYS A 383 27.83 6.56 6.88
CA LYS A 383 26.63 7.18 7.44
C LYS A 383 26.82 8.68 7.70
N LEU A 384 27.92 9.08 8.35
CA LEU A 384 28.25 10.50 8.56
C LEU A 384 28.45 11.25 7.23
N CYS A 385 28.93 10.55 6.21
CA CYS A 385 29.03 11.06 4.86
C CYS A 385 27.65 11.24 4.21
N ALA A 386 26.78 10.22 4.33
CA ALA A 386 25.40 10.33 3.87
C ALA A 386 24.67 11.47 4.59
N ASP A 387 24.77 11.55 5.92
CA ASP A 387 24.20 12.64 6.73
C ASP A 387 24.76 14.00 6.28
N LEU A 388 26.06 14.14 6.04
CA LEU A 388 26.67 15.39 5.58
C LEU A 388 26.27 15.78 4.14
N CYS A 389 26.10 14.79 3.27
CA CYS A 389 25.71 15.02 1.89
C CYS A 389 24.21 15.24 1.70
N LEU A 390 23.40 14.72 2.61
CA LEU A 390 21.94 14.80 2.61
C LEU A 390 21.39 15.88 3.57
N GLU A 391 22.24 16.48 4.42
CA GLU A 391 22.00 17.76 5.12
C GLU A 391 22.23 18.95 4.20
#